data_AF-A0A925L233-F1
#
_entry.id   AF-A0A925L233-F1
#
_cell.length_a   1.000
_cell.length_b   1.000
_cell.length_c   1.000
_cell.angle_alpha   90.00
_cell.angle_beta   90.00
_cell.angle_gamma   90.00
#
_symmetry.space_group_name_H-M   'P 1'
#
loop_
_entity.id
_entity.type
_entity.pdbx_description
1 polymer ?
#
loop_
_entity_poly.entity_id
_entity_poly.type
_entity_poly.pdbx_seq_one_letter_code
_entity_poly.pdbx_strand_id
1 'polypeptide(L)'
;MTNTFLIELSSWIIQDGNYPDFQRGQLAAFAVEFGAAFLTPCQPPDDHRPAAQPVENDLYQITGRVIHATPEWQCLDMGIRVYCNHASPGHLNEGEWVQGQTGLGVDPYFYFGHFAQQQGAPALIYDWWIDAIEVQTAPFVEVSPRVMARDESQSRWEPLDRTDAWNDQGGRAAYRLTCRLNDSPPRKWL
;
A
#
# COMPACT_ATOMS: atom_id res chain seq x y z
N MET A 1 -0.84 18.12 7.22
CA MET A 1 -0.95 16.92 6.37
C MET A 1 -1.41 15.81 7.27
N THR A 2 -2.31 14.94 6.80
CA THR A 2 -2.77 13.80 7.59
C THR A 2 -1.63 12.79 7.67
N ASN A 3 -1.11 12.51 8.86
CA ASN A 3 -0.08 11.48 9.07
C ASN A 3 -0.69 10.07 9.11
N THR A 4 -1.95 9.90 8.73
CA THR A 4 -2.69 8.64 8.83
C THR A 4 -3.10 8.19 7.44
N PHE A 5 -2.81 6.93 7.14
CA PHE A 5 -3.08 6.26 5.88
C PHE A 5 -3.86 4.98 6.13
N LEU A 6 -4.80 4.69 5.25
CA LEU A 6 -5.44 3.39 5.18
C LEU A 6 -4.61 2.53 4.22
N ILE A 7 -4.12 1.41 4.71
CA ILE A 7 -3.20 0.53 3.98
C ILE A 7 -3.80 -0.88 3.99
N GLU A 8 -4.00 -1.44 2.80
CA GLU A 8 -4.51 -2.79 2.63
C GLU A 8 -3.46 -3.84 2.99
N LEU A 9 -3.93 -4.94 3.56
CA LEU A 9 -3.11 -6.10 3.86
C LEU A 9 -3.89 -7.36 3.50
N SER A 10 -3.33 -8.17 2.61
CA SER A 10 -3.90 -9.47 2.31
C SER A 10 -3.33 -10.55 3.25
N SER A 11 -4.16 -11.50 3.67
CA SER A 11 -3.76 -12.55 4.63
C SER A 11 -2.56 -13.36 4.17
N TRP A 12 -2.40 -13.58 2.86
CA TRP A 12 -1.29 -14.35 2.31
C TRP A 12 0.08 -13.72 2.63
N ILE A 13 0.14 -12.39 2.78
CA ILE A 13 1.39 -11.68 3.12
C ILE A 13 1.91 -12.11 4.50
N ILE A 14 1.01 -12.33 5.46
CA ILE A 14 1.35 -12.89 6.78
C ILE A 14 1.62 -14.40 6.69
N GLN A 15 0.80 -15.14 5.92
CA GLN A 15 0.91 -16.60 5.79
C GLN A 15 2.25 -17.04 5.17
N ASP A 16 2.78 -16.26 4.23
CA ASP A 16 4.11 -16.48 3.63
C ASP A 16 5.26 -16.29 4.63
N GLY A 17 4.97 -15.80 5.84
CA GLY A 17 5.94 -15.60 6.91
C GLY A 17 6.73 -14.31 6.79
N ASN A 18 6.35 -13.41 5.87
CA ASN A 18 7.01 -12.11 5.69
C ASN A 18 6.76 -11.17 6.88
N TYR A 19 5.61 -11.30 7.53
CA TYR A 19 5.24 -10.54 8.72
C TYR A 19 4.53 -11.44 9.73
N PRO A 20 4.61 -11.12 11.03
CA PRO A 20 3.67 -11.66 12.00
C PRO A 20 2.27 -11.07 11.79
N ASP A 21 1.27 -11.62 12.48
CA ASP A 21 -0.01 -10.94 12.62
C ASP A 21 0.15 -9.52 13.16
N PHE A 22 -0.72 -8.62 12.70
CA PHE A 22 -0.75 -7.24 13.14
C PHE A 22 -1.73 -7.07 14.30
N GLN A 23 -1.36 -6.23 15.26
CA GLN A 23 -2.19 -5.89 16.41
C GLN A 23 -2.42 -4.38 16.52
N ARG A 24 -3.63 -3.98 16.89
CA ARG A 24 -3.95 -2.59 17.21
C ARG A 24 -3.06 -2.06 18.34
N GLY A 25 -2.56 -0.84 18.16
CA GLY A 25 -1.64 -0.17 19.07
C GLY A 25 -0.19 -0.62 18.94
N GLN A 26 0.14 -1.52 18.01
CA GLN A 26 1.54 -1.91 17.79
C GLN A 26 2.28 -0.88 16.93
N LEU A 27 3.60 -0.84 17.10
CA LEU A 27 4.53 -0.24 16.14
C LEU A 27 5.00 -1.33 15.18
N ALA A 28 4.78 -1.13 13.88
CA ALA A 28 5.20 -2.04 12.83
C ALA A 28 6.06 -1.33 11.79
N ALA A 29 6.96 -2.07 11.14
CA ALA A 29 7.85 -1.53 10.13
C ALA A 29 7.61 -2.24 8.79
N PHE A 30 7.22 -1.50 7.77
CA PHE A 30 7.02 -2.03 6.43
C PHE A 30 7.16 -0.93 5.37
N ALA A 31 7.52 -1.35 4.15
CA ALA A 31 7.38 -0.54 2.97
C ALA A 31 5.92 -0.59 2.46
N VAL A 32 5.52 0.45 1.74
CA VAL A 32 4.16 0.56 1.20
C VAL A 32 4.22 0.45 -0.31
N GLU A 33 3.46 -0.49 -0.86
CA GLU A 33 3.21 -0.56 -2.29
C GLU A 33 1.99 0.27 -2.67
N PHE A 34 1.92 0.68 -3.92
CA PHE A 34 0.73 1.26 -4.49
C PHE A 34 0.19 0.40 -5.63
N GLY A 35 -1.13 0.22 -5.65
CA GLY A 35 -1.82 -0.68 -6.58
C GLY A 35 -2.02 -0.08 -7.97
N ALA A 36 -2.87 -0.75 -8.77
CA ALA A 36 -3.25 -0.32 -10.12
C ALA A 36 -3.68 1.16 -10.11
N ALA A 37 -2.80 2.00 -10.61
CA ALA A 37 -2.96 3.43 -10.53
C ALA A 37 -3.18 3.98 -11.94
N PHE A 38 -4.22 4.80 -12.09
CA PHE A 38 -4.38 5.62 -13.29
C PHE A 38 -3.53 6.88 -13.10
N LEU A 39 -2.21 6.73 -13.22
CA LEU A 39 -1.28 7.84 -13.12
C LEU A 39 -1.10 8.49 -14.49
N THR A 40 -1.19 9.80 -14.51
CA THR A 40 -0.92 10.61 -15.70
C THR A 40 0.11 11.68 -15.35
N PRO A 41 1.06 11.96 -16.26
CA PRO A 41 1.96 13.10 -16.10
C PRO A 41 1.19 14.40 -15.87
N CYS A 42 1.70 15.25 -14.98
CA CYS A 42 1.16 16.57 -14.71
C CYS A 42 2.27 17.60 -14.52
N GLN A 43 1.90 18.87 -14.48
CA GLN A 43 2.83 19.91 -14.05
C GLN A 43 3.07 19.80 -12.53
N PRO A 44 4.26 20.18 -12.05
CA PRO A 44 4.49 20.32 -10.61
C PRO A 44 3.47 21.31 -10.00
N PRO A 45 3.00 21.07 -8.76
CA PRO A 45 2.22 22.07 -8.04
C PRO A 45 3.09 23.29 -7.72
N ASP A 46 2.45 24.46 -7.54
CA ASP A 46 3.15 25.74 -7.31
C ASP A 46 4.09 25.72 -6.09
N ASP A 47 3.74 24.96 -5.05
CA ASP A 47 4.55 24.81 -3.84
C ASP A 47 5.55 23.64 -3.91
N HIS A 48 5.54 22.89 -5.03
CA HIS A 48 6.32 21.69 -5.26
C HIS A 48 6.17 20.62 -4.17
N ARG A 49 5.01 20.56 -3.50
CA ARG A 49 4.74 19.56 -2.46
C ARG A 49 3.89 18.42 -2.99
N PRO A 50 4.34 17.17 -2.82
CA PRO A 50 3.48 16.01 -3.01
C PRO A 50 2.28 16.04 -2.06
N ALA A 51 1.17 15.46 -2.49
CA ALA A 51 -0.05 15.37 -1.72
C ALA A 51 -0.79 14.06 -1.98
N ALA A 52 -1.40 13.55 -0.92
CA ALA A 52 -2.30 12.41 -0.93
C ALA A 52 -3.57 12.80 -0.16
N GLN A 53 -4.73 12.66 -0.79
CA GLN A 53 -6.02 12.95 -0.18
C GLN A 53 -6.89 11.69 -0.28
N PRO A 54 -7.42 11.18 0.84
CA PRO A 54 -8.31 10.03 0.79
C PRO A 54 -9.55 10.38 -0.03
N VAL A 55 -9.95 9.45 -0.88
CA VAL A 55 -11.22 9.48 -1.61
C VAL A 55 -11.98 8.19 -1.30
N GLU A 56 -13.05 7.90 -2.05
CA GLU A 56 -13.86 6.70 -1.82
C GLU A 56 -13.08 5.40 -2.12
N ASN A 57 -13.57 4.29 -1.58
CA ASN A 57 -13.07 2.93 -1.86
C ASN A 57 -11.56 2.73 -1.56
N ASP A 58 -11.07 3.30 -0.47
CA ASP A 58 -9.68 3.15 0.01
C ASP A 58 -8.61 3.71 -0.92
N LEU A 59 -9.04 4.52 -1.89
CA LEU A 59 -8.14 5.17 -2.81
C LEU A 59 -7.69 6.52 -2.25
N TYR A 60 -6.56 6.96 -2.77
CA TYR A 60 -6.04 8.29 -2.58
C TYR A 60 -6.02 8.99 -3.93
N GLN A 61 -6.58 10.20 -3.99
CA GLN A 61 -6.24 11.16 -5.03
C GLN A 61 -4.87 11.74 -4.70
N ILE A 62 -3.96 11.63 -5.66
CA ILE A 62 -2.56 12.00 -5.45
C ILE A 62 -2.05 13.01 -6.47
N THR A 63 -1.06 13.76 -6.01
CA THR A 63 -0.09 14.46 -6.85
C THR A 63 1.28 14.15 -6.28
N GLY A 64 2.15 13.51 -7.04
CA GLY A 64 3.42 13.02 -6.55
C GLY A 64 4.54 13.12 -7.57
N ARG A 65 5.77 12.91 -7.11
CA ARG A 65 6.97 12.95 -7.95
C ARG A 65 7.60 11.57 -8.01
N VAL A 66 7.90 11.09 -9.22
CA VAL A 66 8.66 9.86 -9.40
C VAL A 66 10.09 10.10 -8.93
N ILE A 67 10.53 9.37 -7.91
CA ILE A 67 11.86 9.55 -7.30
C ILE A 67 12.83 8.42 -7.62
N HIS A 68 12.34 7.35 -8.25
CA HIS A 68 13.14 6.24 -8.76
C HIS A 68 12.33 5.54 -9.85
N ALA A 69 12.95 5.23 -10.98
CA ALA A 69 12.30 4.50 -12.06
C ALA A 69 13.27 3.54 -12.75
N THR A 70 12.89 2.27 -12.83
CA THR A 70 13.59 1.23 -13.58
C THR A 70 12.58 0.42 -14.40
N PRO A 71 13.03 -0.43 -15.33
CA PRO A 71 12.14 -1.39 -15.99
C PRO A 71 11.44 -2.37 -15.02
N GLU A 72 12.00 -2.61 -13.83
CA GLU A 72 11.48 -3.57 -12.86
C GLU A 72 10.49 -2.95 -11.87
N TRP A 73 10.73 -1.70 -11.46
CA TRP A 73 9.92 -1.05 -10.42
C TRP A 73 10.07 0.48 -10.45
N GLN A 74 9.08 1.15 -9.87
CA GLN A 74 9.04 2.60 -9.76
C GLN A 74 8.72 3.01 -8.32
N CYS A 75 9.26 4.15 -7.91
CA CYS A 75 8.96 4.77 -6.63
C CYS A 75 8.40 6.18 -6.83
N LEU A 76 7.32 6.46 -6.12
CA LEU A 76 6.63 7.73 -6.10
C LEU A 76 6.72 8.34 -4.69
N ASP A 77 7.03 9.62 -4.61
CA ASP A 77 6.79 10.43 -3.43
C ASP A 77 5.44 11.14 -3.55
N MET A 78 4.49 10.76 -2.71
CA MET A 78 3.13 11.35 -2.60
C MET A 78 2.89 12.00 -1.23
N GLY A 79 3.97 12.32 -0.51
CA GLY A 79 3.96 12.73 0.91
C GLY A 79 4.43 11.61 1.83
N ILE A 80 4.33 10.38 1.33
CA ILE A 80 5.11 9.21 1.73
C ILE A 80 5.68 8.58 0.45
N ARG A 81 6.74 7.80 0.60
CA ARG A 81 7.34 7.08 -0.53
C ARG A 81 6.68 5.72 -0.67
N VAL A 82 6.12 5.47 -1.84
CA VAL A 82 5.45 4.22 -2.19
C VAL A 82 6.08 3.66 -3.46
N TYR A 83 5.99 2.35 -3.67
CA TYR A 83 6.53 1.73 -4.88
C TYR A 83 5.52 0.81 -5.57
N CYS A 84 5.77 0.51 -6.83
CA CYS A 84 5.10 -0.57 -7.54
C CYS A 84 6.14 -1.44 -8.25
N ASN A 85 5.88 -2.74 -8.32
CA ASN A 85 6.73 -3.76 -8.96
C ASN A 85 6.27 -4.10 -10.40
N HIS A 86 5.42 -3.25 -10.97
CA HIS A 86 4.91 -3.40 -12.32
C HIS A 86 5.25 -2.15 -13.11
N ALA A 87 5.65 -2.31 -14.36
CA ALA A 87 5.80 -1.17 -15.26
C ALA A 87 4.44 -0.46 -15.36
N SER A 88 4.33 0.74 -14.78
CA SER A 88 3.12 1.55 -14.95
C SER A 88 2.87 1.71 -16.44
N PRO A 89 1.62 1.51 -16.93
CA PRO A 89 1.29 1.77 -18.32
C PRO A 89 1.63 3.23 -18.63
N GLY A 90 2.67 3.46 -19.42
CA GLY A 90 3.13 4.80 -19.80
C GLY A 90 4.60 5.15 -19.49
N HIS A 91 5.39 4.27 -18.87
CA HIS A 91 6.84 4.51 -18.61
C HIS A 91 7.13 5.90 -17.99
N LEU A 92 6.62 6.12 -16.77
CA LEU A 92 6.95 7.34 -16.03
C LEU A 92 8.46 7.45 -15.80
N ASN A 93 9.00 8.65 -16.01
CA ASN A 93 10.42 8.92 -15.88
C ASN A 93 10.77 9.43 -14.48
N GLU A 94 11.98 9.14 -14.01
CA GLU A 94 12.48 9.74 -12.76
C GLU A 94 12.46 11.28 -12.86
N GLY A 95 11.98 11.92 -11.79
CA GLY A 95 11.82 13.36 -11.69
C GLY A 95 10.48 13.89 -12.19
N GLU A 96 9.70 13.10 -12.92
CA GLU A 96 8.39 13.46 -13.45
C GLU A 96 7.35 13.63 -12.33
N TRP A 97 6.44 14.59 -12.51
CA TRP A 97 5.29 14.77 -11.65
C TRP A 97 4.08 14.07 -12.25
N VAL A 98 3.31 13.40 -11.39
CA VAL A 98 2.13 12.64 -11.79
C VAL A 98 0.96 12.93 -10.87
N GLN A 99 -0.24 12.73 -11.42
CA GLN A 99 -1.49 12.78 -10.68
C GLN A 99 -2.37 11.59 -11.04
N GLY A 100 -3.24 11.20 -10.12
CA GLY A 100 -4.13 10.07 -10.34
C GLY A 100 -4.74 9.54 -9.05
N GLN A 101 -5.34 8.36 -9.14
CA GLN A 101 -5.85 7.62 -7.98
C GLN A 101 -5.07 6.33 -7.80
N THR A 102 -4.81 5.98 -6.53
CA THR A 102 -4.16 4.72 -6.19
C THR A 102 -4.57 4.24 -4.80
N GLY A 103 -4.63 2.92 -4.63
CA GLY A 103 -4.73 2.27 -3.31
C GLY A 103 -3.34 1.97 -2.76
N LEU A 104 -3.26 1.79 -1.45
CA LEU A 104 -2.01 1.50 -0.75
C LEU A 104 -2.04 0.10 -0.15
N GLY A 105 -0.93 -0.63 -0.25
CA GLY A 105 -0.77 -1.99 0.29
C GLY A 105 0.50 -2.15 1.12
N VAL A 106 0.50 -3.11 2.04
CA VAL A 106 1.73 -3.56 2.72
C VAL A 106 2.60 -4.30 1.71
N ASP A 107 3.90 -3.95 1.65
CA ASP A 107 4.88 -4.67 0.82
C ASP A 107 4.87 -6.17 1.12
N PRO A 108 4.59 -7.04 0.13
CA PRO A 108 4.63 -8.49 0.30
C PRO A 108 6.06 -9.09 0.25
N TYR A 109 7.07 -8.32 0.66
CA TYR A 109 8.50 -8.65 0.67
C TYR A 109 9.28 -8.42 -0.65
N PHE A 110 8.68 -7.80 -1.67
CA PHE A 110 9.40 -7.45 -2.90
C PHE A 110 10.46 -6.38 -2.66
N TYR A 111 10.14 -5.34 -1.88
CA TYR A 111 11.14 -4.32 -1.60
C TYR A 111 12.23 -4.85 -0.67
N PHE A 112 11.86 -5.52 0.42
CA PHE A 112 12.81 -6.16 1.33
C PHE A 112 13.73 -7.17 0.65
N GLY A 113 13.14 -8.11 -0.10
CA GLY A 113 13.85 -9.25 -0.66
C GLY A 113 14.67 -8.94 -1.91
N HIS A 114 14.32 -7.89 -2.66
CA HIS A 114 14.94 -7.63 -3.97
C HIS A 114 15.29 -6.15 -4.17
N PHE A 115 14.31 -5.24 -4.12
CA PHE A 115 14.55 -3.87 -4.59
C PHE A 115 15.45 -3.02 -3.69
N ALA A 116 15.46 -3.25 -2.37
CA ALA A 116 16.28 -2.50 -1.42
C ALA A 116 17.79 -2.60 -1.70
N GLN A 117 18.22 -3.71 -2.33
CA GLN A 117 19.62 -3.99 -2.68
C GLN A 117 20.05 -3.36 -4.00
N GLN A 118 19.12 -2.82 -4.79
CA GLN A 118 19.44 -2.22 -6.07
C GLN A 118 20.13 -0.86 -5.90
N GLN A 119 21.06 -0.55 -6.80
CA GLN A 119 21.75 0.73 -6.80
C GLN A 119 20.74 1.87 -6.99
N GLY A 120 20.86 2.92 -6.17
CA GLY A 120 19.96 4.07 -6.21
C GLY A 120 18.61 3.86 -5.53
N ALA A 121 18.28 2.64 -5.07
CA ALA A 121 17.00 2.37 -4.42
C ALA A 121 16.72 3.36 -3.27
N PRO A 122 15.58 4.06 -3.24
CA PRO A 122 15.21 4.92 -2.10
C PRO A 122 14.98 4.10 -0.83
N ALA A 123 15.08 4.76 0.33
CA ALA A 123 14.63 4.22 1.61
C ALA A 123 13.10 4.29 1.70
N LEU A 124 12.43 3.13 1.89
CA LEU A 124 10.97 2.99 1.86
C LEU A 124 10.35 2.39 3.12
N ILE A 125 11.15 1.88 4.07
CA ILE A 125 10.60 1.28 5.29
C ILE A 125 10.31 2.40 6.27
N TYR A 126 9.03 2.59 6.56
CA TYR A 126 8.56 3.50 7.61
C TYR A 126 8.15 2.71 8.85
N ASP A 127 8.16 3.40 9.98
CA ASP A 127 7.53 2.90 11.21
C ASP A 127 6.10 3.45 11.30
N TRP A 128 5.16 2.57 11.56
CA TRP A 128 3.72 2.84 11.57
C TRP A 128 3.12 2.41 12.90
N TRP A 129 2.36 3.30 13.52
CA TRP A 129 1.41 2.93 14.56
C TRP A 129 0.15 2.38 13.92
N ILE A 130 -0.25 1.16 14.28
CA ILE A 130 -1.50 0.56 13.82
C ILE A 130 -2.63 1.05 14.72
N ASP A 131 -3.30 2.13 14.34
CA ASP A 131 -4.35 2.74 15.16
C ASP A 131 -5.67 1.94 15.10
N ALA A 132 -5.96 1.28 13.97
CA ALA A 132 -7.12 0.39 13.83
C ALA A 132 -6.86 -0.71 12.78
N ILE A 133 -7.59 -1.82 12.92
CA ILE A 133 -7.62 -2.93 11.97
C ILE A 133 -9.07 -3.24 11.67
N GLU A 134 -9.40 -3.45 10.40
CA GLU A 134 -10.70 -3.94 9.96
C GLU A 134 -10.51 -5.12 9.01
N VAL A 135 -11.46 -6.06 9.00
CA VAL A 135 -11.50 -7.20 8.07
C VAL A 135 -12.70 -7.10 7.16
N GLN A 136 -12.51 -7.43 5.89
CA GLN A 136 -13.61 -7.50 4.93
C GLN A 136 -14.42 -8.78 5.18
N THR A 137 -15.74 -8.64 5.36
CA THR A 137 -16.65 -9.76 5.65
C THR A 137 -17.62 -10.08 4.50
N ALA A 138 -17.51 -9.36 3.38
CA ALA A 138 -18.28 -9.64 2.17
C ALA A 138 -18.09 -11.10 1.73
N PRO A 139 -19.19 -11.86 1.46
CA PRO A 139 -19.08 -13.25 1.05
C PRO A 139 -18.42 -13.37 -0.31
N PHE A 140 -17.79 -14.52 -0.55
CA PHE A 140 -17.31 -14.87 -1.88
C PHE A 140 -18.47 -15.37 -2.75
N VAL A 141 -18.60 -14.81 -3.94
CA VAL A 141 -19.55 -15.22 -4.99
C VAL A 141 -18.80 -15.66 -6.24
N GLU A 142 -19.37 -16.62 -6.96
CA GLU A 142 -18.80 -17.07 -8.23
C GLU A 142 -19.12 -16.03 -9.32
N VAL A 143 -18.09 -15.35 -9.82
CA VAL A 143 -18.22 -14.31 -10.87
C VAL A 143 -18.01 -14.88 -12.28
N SER A 144 -17.34 -16.02 -12.37
CA SER A 144 -17.26 -16.87 -13.56
C SER A 144 -16.91 -18.30 -13.14
N PRO A 145 -17.05 -19.33 -14.00
CA PRO A 145 -16.83 -20.72 -13.60
C PRO A 145 -15.49 -20.94 -12.87
N ARG A 146 -15.56 -21.31 -11.58
CA ARG A 146 -14.44 -21.52 -10.65
C ARG A 146 -13.64 -20.27 -10.26
N VAL A 147 -14.14 -19.07 -10.57
CA VAL A 147 -13.55 -17.81 -10.14
C VAL A 147 -14.47 -17.18 -9.10
N MET A 148 -13.95 -17.11 -7.87
CA MET A 148 -14.64 -16.48 -6.75
C MET A 148 -14.09 -15.07 -6.56
N ALA A 149 -14.97 -14.09 -6.40
CA ALA A 149 -14.63 -12.75 -5.96
C ALA A 149 -15.52 -12.37 -4.78
N ARG A 150 -15.15 -11.34 -4.02
CA ARG A 150 -16.04 -10.82 -2.98
C ARG A 150 -17.22 -10.12 -3.62
N ASP A 151 -18.40 -10.31 -3.04
CA ASP A 151 -19.60 -9.59 -3.45
C ASP A 151 -19.51 -8.13 -3.00
N GLU A 152 -19.11 -7.24 -3.92
CA GLU A 152 -18.97 -5.80 -3.66
C GLU A 152 -20.30 -5.16 -3.21
N SER A 153 -21.46 -5.70 -3.62
CA SER A 153 -22.77 -5.19 -3.19
C SER A 153 -23.04 -5.45 -1.70
N GLN A 154 -22.29 -6.38 -1.10
CA GLN A 154 -22.33 -6.72 0.32
C GLN A 154 -21.03 -6.36 1.04
N SER A 155 -20.29 -5.38 0.51
CA SER A 155 -19.05 -4.90 1.13
C SER A 155 -19.29 -4.38 2.54
N ARG A 156 -18.62 -5.02 3.51
CA ARG A 156 -18.66 -4.69 4.93
C ARG A 156 -17.28 -4.88 5.52
N TRP A 157 -16.94 -3.97 6.42
CA TRP A 157 -15.70 -3.95 7.17
C TRP A 157 -16.04 -4.02 8.65
N GLU A 158 -15.41 -4.96 9.34
CA GLU A 158 -15.62 -5.19 10.76
C GLU A 158 -14.32 -4.98 11.54
N PRO A 159 -14.36 -4.25 12.66
CA PRO A 159 -13.16 -3.94 13.42
C PRO A 159 -12.57 -5.19 14.08
N LEU A 160 -11.24 -5.28 14.12
CA LEU A 160 -10.46 -6.29 14.81
C LEU A 160 -9.44 -5.64 15.76
N ASP A 161 -9.11 -6.35 16.84
CA ASP A 161 -7.97 -5.99 17.69
C ASP A 161 -6.64 -6.52 17.14
N ARG A 162 -6.69 -7.64 16.41
CA ARG A 162 -5.53 -8.32 15.86
C ARG A 162 -5.97 -9.15 14.64
N THR A 163 -5.10 -9.27 13.63
CA THR A 163 -5.30 -10.21 12.53
C THR A 163 -5.10 -11.65 13.02
N ASP A 164 -5.84 -12.58 12.42
CA ASP A 164 -5.54 -14.01 12.46
C ASP A 164 -5.51 -14.53 11.02
N ALA A 165 -4.40 -14.28 10.34
CA ALA A 165 -4.29 -14.52 8.89
C ALA A 165 -4.62 -15.95 8.47
N TRP A 166 -4.45 -16.95 9.35
CA TRP A 166 -4.72 -18.34 9.04
C TRP A 166 -6.18 -18.73 9.20
N ASN A 167 -6.94 -18.06 10.08
CA ASN A 167 -8.31 -18.43 10.40
C ASN A 167 -9.35 -17.42 9.89
N ASP A 168 -9.02 -16.13 9.87
CA ASP A 168 -9.94 -15.08 9.44
C ASP A 168 -10.39 -15.31 7.99
N GLN A 169 -11.71 -15.31 7.80
CA GLN A 169 -12.34 -15.55 6.49
C GLN A 169 -11.84 -16.86 5.83
N GLY A 170 -11.50 -17.88 6.63
CA GLY A 170 -10.99 -19.16 6.15
C GLY A 170 -9.59 -19.06 5.53
N GLY A 171 -8.76 -18.14 6.03
CA GLY A 171 -7.40 -17.91 5.52
C GLY A 171 -7.34 -17.04 4.26
N ARG A 172 -8.42 -16.33 3.93
CA ARG A 172 -8.54 -15.46 2.74
C ARG A 172 -8.95 -14.04 3.11
N ALA A 173 -8.56 -13.61 4.29
CA ALA A 173 -8.90 -12.29 4.79
C ALA A 173 -8.21 -11.19 3.97
N ALA A 174 -8.96 -10.12 3.77
CA ALA A 174 -8.43 -8.83 3.33
C ALA A 174 -8.65 -7.88 4.51
N TYR A 175 -7.59 -7.19 4.92
CA TYR A 175 -7.59 -6.27 6.04
C TYR A 175 -7.34 -4.84 5.57
N ARG A 176 -7.87 -3.89 6.34
CA ARG A 176 -7.50 -2.48 6.29
C ARG A 176 -6.80 -2.13 7.58
N LEU A 177 -5.62 -1.54 7.45
CA LEU A 177 -4.87 -1.00 8.56
C LEU A 177 -4.98 0.53 8.52
N THR A 178 -5.50 1.13 9.58
CA THR A 178 -5.36 2.58 9.79
C THR A 178 -3.99 2.82 10.42
N CYS A 179 -3.05 3.28 9.61
CA CYS A 179 -1.64 3.41 9.94
C CYS A 179 -1.29 4.88 10.13
N ARG A 180 -0.79 5.24 11.32
CA ARG A 180 -0.24 6.56 11.57
C ARG A 180 1.28 6.53 11.49
N LEU A 181 1.81 7.38 10.63
CA LEU A 181 3.24 7.52 10.40
C LEU A 181 3.94 8.02 11.67
N ASN A 182 5.00 7.32 12.06
CA ASN A 182 5.92 7.76 13.11
C ASN A 182 6.90 8.79 12.55
N ASP A 183 7.38 9.72 13.38
CA ASP A 183 8.25 10.84 12.94
C ASP A 183 9.68 10.43 12.53
N SER A 184 9.97 9.12 12.51
CA SER A 184 11.28 8.62 12.07
C SER A 184 11.40 8.65 10.55
N PRO A 185 12.56 9.05 10.00
CA PRO A 185 12.78 9.01 8.56
C PRO A 185 12.72 7.56 8.06
N PRO A 186 12.32 7.34 6.79
CA PRO A 186 12.32 6.01 6.22
C PRO A 186 13.74 5.46 6.13
N ARG A 187 13.86 4.14 6.27
CA ARG A 187 15.13 3.42 6.17
C ARG A 187 15.12 2.43 5.01
N LYS A 188 16.33 2.04 4.58
CA LYS A 188 16.51 0.87 3.72
C LYS A 188 16.49 -0.38 4.56
N TRP A 189 16.21 -1.51 3.92
CA TRP A 189 16.56 -2.80 4.49
C TRP A 189 18.08 -2.91 4.60
N LEU A 190 18.57 -3.37 5.76
CA LEU A 190 20.00 -3.51 6.06
C LEU A 190 20.55 -4.85 5.56
#